data_AF-A0A7L7MHF0-F1
#
_entry.id   AF-A0A7L7MHF0-F1
#
_cell.length_a   1.000
_cell.length_b   1.000
_cell.length_c   1.000
_cell.angle_alpha   90.00
_cell.angle_beta   90.00
_cell.angle_gamma   90.00
#
_symmetry.space_group_name_H-M   'P 1'
#
loop_
_entity.id
_entity.type
_entity.pdbx_description
1 polymer ?
#
loop_
_entity_poly.entity_id
_entity_poly.type
_entity_poly.pdbx_seq_one_letter_code
_entity_poly.pdbx_strand_id
1 'polypeptide(L)'
;MSVIRHEASDGINQLEGYLLLEAERSSARRDAEEFASRMPWLGYGEREELVRLYTEDRSRLTRQTLERVSDRAAELRREYGARYRQLRLATWCTAASLAPAVAVLGAVLSR
;
A
#
# COMPACT_ATOMS: atom_id res chain seq x y z
N MET A 1 25.26 -7.42 1.13
CA MET A 1 24.74 -6.37 0.22
C MET A 1 23.21 -6.39 0.07
N SER A 2 22.51 -7.52 0.21
CA SER A 2 21.03 -7.54 0.21
C SER A 2 20.41 -7.06 1.53
N VAL A 3 21.01 -7.39 2.69
CA VAL A 3 20.52 -7.00 4.03
C VAL A 3 20.42 -5.48 4.18
N ILE A 4 21.50 -4.75 3.86
CA ILE A 4 21.54 -3.27 3.91
C ILE A 4 20.47 -2.64 3.01
N ARG A 5 20.15 -3.26 1.87
CA ARG A 5 19.10 -2.78 0.96
C ARG A 5 17.70 -2.98 1.54
N HIS A 6 17.46 -4.08 2.24
CA HIS A 6 16.19 -4.33 2.92
C HIS A 6 15.99 -3.35 4.09
N GLU A 7 17.00 -3.15 4.94
CA GLU A 7 16.93 -2.19 6.04
C GLU A 7 16.68 -0.76 5.55
N ALA A 8 17.35 -0.34 4.47
CA ALA A 8 17.12 0.96 3.85
C ALA A 8 15.69 1.10 3.31
N SER A 9 15.15 0.05 2.67
CA SER A 9 13.78 0.06 2.16
C SER A 9 12.74 0.12 3.27
N ASP A 10 12.96 -0.61 4.36
CA ASP A 10 12.06 -0.62 5.52
C ASP A 10 12.06 0.74 6.23
N GLY A 11 13.25 1.35 6.37
CA GLY A 11 13.38 2.71 6.89
C GLY A 11 12.68 3.76 6.04
N ILE A 12 12.79 3.67 4.71
CA ILE A 12 12.07 4.57 3.78
C ILE A 12 10.57 4.39 3.92
N ASN A 13 10.06 3.15 3.94
CA ASN A 13 8.63 2.89 4.09
C ASN A 13 8.08 3.46 5.41
N GLN A 14 8.84 3.36 6.50
CA GLN A 14 8.44 3.90 7.79
C GLN A 14 8.42 5.44 7.77
N LEU A 15 9.42 6.07 7.16
CA LEU A 15 9.47 7.52 7.00
C LEU A 15 8.34 8.03 6.12
N GLU A 16 8.07 7.39 4.98
CA GLU A 16 6.93 7.71 4.10
C GLU A 16 5.61 7.61 4.86
N GLY A 17 5.42 6.54 5.64
CA GLY A 17 4.24 6.38 6.48
C GLY A 17 4.07 7.51 7.51
N TYR A 18 5.16 7.92 8.16
CA TYR A 18 5.15 9.06 9.07
C TYR A 18 4.82 10.38 8.35
N LEU A 19 5.44 10.64 7.20
CA LEU A 19 5.20 11.86 6.42
C LEU A 19 3.76 11.94 5.90
N LEU A 20 3.19 10.82 5.46
CA LEU A 20 1.78 10.73 5.05
C LEU A 20 0.86 11.03 6.23
N LEU A 21 1.14 10.50 7.42
CA LEU A 21 0.35 10.75 8.61
C LEU A 21 0.40 12.23 9.02
N GLU A 22 1.58 12.85 9.01
CA GLU A 22 1.72 14.27 9.33
C GLU A 22 1.04 15.17 8.29
N ALA A 23 1.14 14.82 7.00
CA ALA A 23 0.44 15.52 5.94
C ALA A 23 -1.09 15.43 6.09
N GLU A 24 -1.62 14.26 6.47
CA GLU A 24 -3.05 14.05 6.72
C GLU A 24 -3.51 14.85 7.95
N ARG A 25 -2.74 14.85 9.05
CA ARG A 25 -3.06 15.65 10.26
C ARG A 25 -3.15 17.14 9.94
N SER A 26 -2.16 17.66 9.21
CA SER A 26 -2.15 19.07 8.80
C SER A 26 -3.35 19.38 7.89
N SER A 27 -3.66 18.50 6.94
CA SER A 27 -4.78 18.70 6.00
C SER A 27 -6.14 18.62 6.70
N ALA A 28 -6.35 17.63 7.57
CA ALA A 28 -7.58 17.49 8.33
C ALA A 28 -7.85 18.74 9.20
N ARG A 29 -6.81 19.30 9.82
CA ARG A 29 -6.95 20.53 10.62
C ARG A 29 -7.25 21.75 9.75
N ARG A 30 -6.54 21.95 8.64
CA ARG A 30 -6.82 23.07 7.72
C ARG A 30 -8.26 23.03 7.20
N ASP A 31 -8.72 21.86 6.79
CA ASP A 31 -10.08 21.69 6.28
C ASP A 31 -11.13 21.95 7.37
N ALA A 32 -10.83 21.58 8.63
CA ALA A 32 -11.66 21.91 9.78
C ALA A 32 -11.75 23.43 10.03
N GLU A 33 -10.61 24.12 9.98
CA GLU A 33 -10.52 25.57 10.14
C GLU A 33 -11.26 26.30 9.00
N GLU A 34 -11.10 25.86 7.76
CA GLU A 34 -11.84 26.37 6.60
C GLU A 34 -13.34 26.15 6.77
N PHE A 35 -13.76 24.96 7.18
CA PHE A 35 -15.16 24.67 7.44
C PHE A 35 -15.74 25.56 8.55
N ALA A 36 -15.02 25.75 9.65
CA ALA A 36 -15.45 26.61 10.75
C ALA A 36 -15.48 28.10 10.36
N SER A 37 -14.62 28.53 9.42
CA SER A 37 -14.60 29.89 8.89
C SER A 37 -15.90 30.27 8.19
N ARG A 38 -16.61 29.29 7.61
CA ARG A 38 -17.91 29.44 6.95
C ARG A 38 -19.06 29.66 7.93
N MET A 39 -18.81 29.58 9.24
CA MET A 39 -19.78 29.80 10.30
C MET A 39 -19.36 31.03 11.13
N PRO A 40 -19.57 32.26 10.62
CA PRO A 40 -19.17 33.49 11.30
C PRO A 40 -19.97 33.77 12.58
N TRP A 41 -21.11 33.09 12.78
CA TRP A 41 -21.94 33.22 13.98
C TRP A 41 -21.45 32.39 15.17
N LEU A 42 -20.45 31.51 14.98
CA LEU A 42 -19.85 30.72 16.08
C LEU A 42 -18.90 31.59 16.91
N GLY A 43 -18.99 31.49 18.23
CA GLY A 43 -18.02 32.06 19.14
C GLY A 43 -16.65 31.38 19.02
N TYR A 44 -15.59 32.04 19.50
CA TYR A 44 -14.22 31.51 19.40
C TYR A 44 -14.07 30.11 20.02
N GLY A 45 -14.65 29.89 21.21
CA GLY A 45 -14.59 28.58 21.89
C GLY A 45 -15.36 27.49 21.15
N GLU A 46 -16.54 27.81 20.59
CA GLU A 46 -17.32 26.87 19.79
C GLU A 46 -16.61 26.51 18.47
N ARG A 47 -15.92 27.48 17.87
CA ARG A 47 -15.09 27.29 16.69
C ARG A 47 -13.91 26.36 16.97
N GLU A 48 -13.19 26.57 18.08
CA GLU A 48 -12.05 25.73 18.45
C GLU A 48 -12.49 24.29 18.76
N GLU A 49 -13.60 24.13 19.47
CA GLU A 49 -14.21 22.83 19.76
C GLU A 49 -14.61 22.10 18.46
N LEU A 50 -15.27 22.81 17.54
CA LEU A 50 -15.66 22.25 16.24
C LEU A 50 -14.44 21.79 15.45
N VAL A 51 -13.39 22.60 15.39
CA VAL A 51 -12.14 22.26 14.69
C VAL A 51 -11.53 21.00 15.30
N ARG A 52 -11.50 20.88 16.63
CA ARG A 52 -10.96 19.70 17.32
C ARG A 52 -11.76 18.44 16.98
N LEU A 53 -13.08 18.48 17.16
CA LEU A 53 -13.96 17.34 16.92
C LEU A 53 -13.97 16.89 15.45
N TYR A 54 -14.01 17.85 14.52
CA TYR A 54 -13.96 17.54 13.09
C TYR A 54 -12.61 16.90 12.70
N THR A 55 -11.50 17.43 13.21
CA THR A 55 -10.17 16.88 12.92
C THR A 55 -10.06 15.43 13.43
N GLU A 56 -10.58 15.16 14.63
CA GLU A 56 -10.60 13.82 15.22
C GLU A 56 -11.46 12.84 14.41
N ASP A 57 -12.68 13.25 14.06
CA ASP A 57 -13.60 12.40 13.29
C ASP A 57 -13.05 12.08 11.89
N ARG A 58 -12.50 13.10 11.21
CA ARG A 58 -11.85 12.92 9.91
C ARG A 58 -10.65 11.99 10.01
N SER A 59 -9.79 12.16 11.01
CA SER A 59 -8.64 11.28 11.24
C SER A 59 -9.07 9.83 11.45
N ARG A 60 -10.16 9.62 12.21
CA ARG A 60 -10.75 8.30 12.44
C ARG A 60 -11.29 7.69 11.15
N LEU A 61 -12.00 8.46 10.33
CA LEU A 61 -12.54 7.99 9.05
C LEU A 61 -11.42 7.63 8.05
N THR A 62 -10.40 8.48 7.93
CA THR A 62 -9.24 8.22 7.07
C THR A 62 -8.55 6.92 7.50
N ARG A 63 -8.32 6.74 8.81
CA ARG A 63 -7.74 5.51 9.35
C ARG A 63 -8.56 4.27 8.98
N GLN A 64 -9.87 4.28 9.24
CA GLN A 64 -10.73 3.14 8.90
C GLN A 64 -10.72 2.81 7.41
N THR A 65 -10.67 3.85 6.56
CA THR A 65 -10.63 3.68 5.10
C THR A 65 -9.30 3.06 4.66
N LEU A 66 -8.18 3.54 5.20
CA LEU A 66 -6.85 2.99 4.94
C LEU A 66 -6.72 1.54 5.41
N GLU A 67 -7.24 1.22 6.59
CA GLU A 67 -7.27 -0.15 7.12
C GLU A 67 -8.03 -1.08 6.17
N ARG A 68 -9.24 -0.70 5.74
CA ARG A 68 -10.02 -1.49 4.77
C ARG A 68 -9.31 -1.68 3.43
N VAL A 69 -8.69 -0.63 2.90
CA VAL A 69 -7.95 -0.70 1.63
C VAL A 69 -6.71 -1.59 1.77
N SER A 70 -5.99 -1.46 2.89
CA SER A 70 -4.84 -2.31 3.20
C SER A 70 -5.23 -3.78 3.29
N ASP A 71 -6.29 -4.10 4.03
CA ASP A 71 -6.81 -5.46 4.17
C ASP A 71 -7.22 -6.04 2.82
N ARG A 72 -7.94 -5.26 2.01
CA ARG A 72 -8.36 -5.68 0.67
C ARG A 72 -7.17 -5.88 -0.27
N ALA A 73 -6.18 -5.00 -0.21
CA ALA A 73 -4.96 -5.14 -1.00
C ALA A 73 -4.15 -6.38 -0.58
N ALA A 74 -4.10 -6.70 0.71
CA ALA A 74 -3.46 -7.89 1.23
C ALA A 74 -4.21 -9.16 0.77
N GLU A 75 -5.54 -9.15 0.81
CA GLU A 75 -6.38 -10.22 0.30
C GLU A 75 -6.14 -10.47 -1.19
N LEU A 76 -6.18 -9.42 -2.01
CA LEU A 76 -5.89 -9.50 -3.45
C LEU A 76 -4.48 -10.03 -3.71
N ARG A 77 -3.45 -9.53 -2.99
CA ARG A 77 -2.08 -10.07 -3.13
C ARG A 77 -2.02 -11.56 -2.81
N ARG A 78 -2.75 -12.04 -1.80
CA ARG A 78 -2.80 -13.47 -1.48
C ARG A 78 -3.46 -14.27 -2.59
N GLU A 79 -4.62 -13.83 -3.08
CA GLU A 79 -5.38 -14.50 -4.14
C GLU A 79 -4.57 -14.58 -5.45
N TYR A 80 -4.03 -13.45 -5.90
CA TYR A 80 -3.25 -13.39 -7.15
C TYR A 80 -1.86 -14.00 -7.00
N GLY A 81 -1.21 -13.84 -5.84
CA GLY A 81 0.09 -14.46 -5.57
C GLY A 81 0.04 -15.98 -5.60
N ALA A 82 -1.07 -16.58 -5.11
CA ALA A 82 -1.28 -18.01 -5.18
C ALA A 82 -1.44 -18.49 -6.64
N ARG A 83 -2.26 -17.81 -7.43
CA ARG A 83 -2.46 -18.11 -8.86
C ARG A 83 -1.17 -17.95 -9.66
N TYR A 84 -0.44 -16.86 -9.44
CA TYR A 84 0.82 -16.59 -10.14
C TYR A 84 1.89 -17.63 -9.77
N ARG A 85 1.96 -18.04 -8.50
CA ARG A 85 2.89 -19.10 -8.08
C ARG A 85 2.56 -20.44 -8.76
N GLN A 86 1.28 -20.79 -8.89
CA GLN A 86 0.84 -21.99 -9.61
C GLN A 86 1.20 -21.92 -11.10
N LEU A 87 0.91 -20.80 -11.77
CA LEU A 87 1.28 -20.60 -13.18
C LEU A 87 2.79 -20.70 -13.36
N ARG A 88 3.56 -20.04 -12.50
CA ARG A 88 5.01 -20.08 -12.52
C ARG A 88 5.51 -21.52 -12.34
N LEU A 89 5.04 -22.25 -11.33
CA LEU A 89 5.42 -23.66 -11.15
C LEU A 89 5.08 -24.51 -12.37
N ALA A 90 3.89 -24.33 -12.96
CA ALA A 90 3.50 -25.03 -14.17
C ALA A 90 4.46 -24.72 -15.34
N THR A 91 4.83 -23.46 -15.56
CA THR A 91 5.79 -23.10 -16.63
C THR A 91 7.18 -23.69 -16.38
N TRP A 92 7.67 -23.68 -15.13
CA TRP A 92 8.93 -24.34 -14.76
C TRP A 92 8.87 -25.85 -15.03
N CYS A 93 7.77 -26.52 -14.66
CA CYS A 93 7.57 -27.94 -14.93
C CYS A 93 7.54 -28.26 -16.42
N THR A 94 6.80 -27.48 -17.23
CA THR A 94 6.74 -27.68 -18.69
C THR A 94 8.08 -27.43 -19.36
N ALA A 95 8.82 -26.41 -18.92
CA ALA A 95 10.15 -26.13 -19.43
C ALA A 95 11.13 -27.25 -19.08
N ALA A 96 11.08 -27.77 -17.85
CA ALA A 96 11.89 -28.90 -17.42
C ALA A 96 11.58 -30.18 -18.20
N SER A 97 10.31 -30.45 -18.54
CA SER A 97 9.95 -31.62 -19.34
C SER A 97 10.37 -31.54 -20.80
N LEU A 98 10.38 -30.33 -21.39
CA LEU A 98 10.74 -30.13 -22.81
C LEU A 98 12.25 -29.98 -23.03
N ALA A 99 12.99 -29.49 -22.03
CA ALA A 99 14.44 -29.30 -22.08
C ALA A 99 15.22 -30.54 -22.58
N PRO A 100 14.99 -31.79 -22.09
CA PRO A 100 15.72 -32.95 -22.59
C PRO A 100 15.38 -33.30 -24.04
N ALA A 101 14.12 -33.15 -24.47
CA ALA A 101 13.72 -33.41 -25.85
C ALA A 101 14.37 -32.43 -26.83
N VAL A 102 14.43 -31.15 -26.47
CA VAL A 102 15.13 -30.11 -27.25
C VAL A 102 16.64 -30.37 -27.30
N ALA A 103 17.25 -30.78 -26.18
CA ALA A 103 18.67 -31.11 -26.13
C ALA A 103 19.04 -32.31 -27.02
N VAL A 104 18.20 -33.35 -27.05
CA VAL A 104 18.42 -34.53 -27.93
C VAL A 104 18.29 -34.14 -29.41
N LEU A 105 17.27 -33.38 -29.78
CA LEU A 105 17.09 -32.90 -31.15
C LEU A 105 18.27 -32.02 -31.60
N GLY A 106 18.74 -31.12 -30.74
CA GLY A 106 19.92 -30.30 -31.00
C GLY A 106 21.19 -31.14 -31.21
N ALA A 107 21.40 -32.16 -30.38
CA ALA A 107 22.54 -33.07 -30.51
C ALA A 107 22.51 -33.89 -31.81
N VAL A 108 21.31 -34.30 -32.26
CA VAL A 108 21.12 -35.04 -33.53
C VAL A 108 21.34 -34.13 -34.75
N LEU A 109 20.90 -32.88 -34.69
CA LEU A 109 21.12 -31.89 -35.76
C LEU A 109 22.58 -31.41 -35.87
N SER A 110 23.34 -31.49 -34.77
CA SER A 110 24.77 -31.13 -34.76
C SER A 110 25.72 -32.25 -35.19
N ARG A 111 25.19 -33.44 -35.53
CA ARG A 111 25.94 -34.65 -35.87
C ARG A 111 25.88 -34.94 -37.36
#